data_AF-A0A7Y2HH33-F1
#
_entry.id   AF-A0A7Y2HH33-F1
#
_cell.length_a   1.000
_cell.length_b   1.000
_cell.length_c   1.000
_cell.angle_alpha   90.00
_cell.angle_beta   90.00
_cell.angle_gamma   90.00
#
_symmetry.space_group_name_H-M   'P 1'
#
loop_
_entity.id
_entity.type
_entity.pdbx_description
1 polymer ?
#
loop_
_entity_poly.entity_id
_entity_poly.type
_entity_poly.pdbx_seq_one_letter_code
_entity_poly.pdbx_strand_id
1 'polypeptide(L)'
;MIKFFRKTRQKLLSDGKTGKYFKYAIGEILLVVIGILIALQINNWNSTRKAYNQELELYSKLLIDVNTNFNNIDWKKNELKNFQNLYYQIFNESRGKAEYDPNMHYNLFYYVTQAEVDISEKHSASLSRISNDSIRGLLTELIRAEKEVRDAYNDFNTIKKERLIPFIHEHGIGDIETAFNDQRYNFLSLTNVKLIDH
;
A
#
# COMPACT_ATOMS: atom_id res chain seq x y z
N MET A 1 -23.54 32.92 32.75
CA MET A 1 -23.04 34.31 32.91
C MET A 1 -22.40 34.45 34.28
N ILE A 2 -21.15 34.91 34.32
CA ILE A 2 -20.36 35.08 35.55
C ILE A 2 -21.18 35.91 36.56
N LYS A 3 -21.55 35.30 37.70
CA LYS A 3 -22.46 35.89 38.71
C LYS A 3 -22.00 37.27 39.22
N PHE A 4 -20.70 37.54 39.10
CA PHE A 4 -20.05 38.78 39.50
C PHE A 4 -20.49 39.99 38.66
N PHE A 5 -20.48 39.87 37.32
CA PHE A 5 -20.87 40.97 36.42
C PHE A 5 -22.38 41.27 36.48
N ARG A 6 -23.20 40.24 36.74
CA ARG A 6 -24.65 40.38 36.92
C ARG A 6 -25.02 41.29 38.09
N LYS A 7 -24.35 41.14 39.24
CA LYS A 7 -24.59 41.97 40.43
C LYS A 7 -24.24 43.44 40.19
N THR A 8 -23.13 43.70 39.50
CA THR A 8 -22.68 45.07 39.19
C THR A 8 -23.64 45.79 38.25
N ARG A 9 -24.17 45.09 37.24
CA ARG A 9 -25.18 45.62 36.32
C ARG A 9 -26.51 45.97 37.00
N GLN A 10 -27.00 45.10 37.88
CA GLN A 10 -28.22 45.37 38.66
C GLN A 10 -28.06 46.60 39.55
N LYS A 11 -26.89 46.75 40.20
CA LYS A 11 -26.58 47.92 41.04
C LYS A 11 -26.48 49.23 40.23
N LEU A 12 -25.94 49.17 39.01
CA LEU A 12 -25.82 50.35 38.14
C LEU A 12 -27.17 50.80 37.54
N LEU A 13 -28.09 49.86 37.32
CA LEU A 13 -29.47 50.16 36.92
C LEU A 13 -30.28 50.76 38.06
N SER A 14 -30.18 50.20 39.28
CA SER A 14 -30.87 50.73 40.46
C SER A 14 -30.42 52.14 40.84
N ASP A 15 -29.16 52.48 40.57
CA ASP A 15 -28.58 53.82 40.79
C ASP A 15 -28.95 54.83 39.67
N GLY A 16 -29.73 54.45 38.65
CA GLY A 16 -30.08 55.34 37.53
C GLY A 16 -28.93 55.64 36.55
N LYS A 17 -27.79 54.94 36.65
CA LYS A 17 -26.57 55.20 35.85
C LYS A 17 -26.57 54.44 34.52
N THR A 18 -27.57 54.69 33.69
CA THR A 18 -27.80 53.99 32.40
C THR A 18 -26.60 54.05 31.45
N GLY A 19 -25.91 55.19 31.33
CA GLY A 19 -24.71 55.30 30.48
C GLY A 19 -23.52 54.44 30.94
N LYS A 20 -23.34 54.24 32.26
CA LYS A 20 -22.33 53.31 32.78
C LYS A 20 -22.77 51.86 32.59
N TYR A 21 -24.06 51.57 32.80
CA TYR A 21 -24.63 50.25 32.56
C TYR A 21 -24.35 49.73 31.13
N PHE A 22 -24.59 50.55 30.10
CA PHE A 22 -24.33 50.15 28.72
C PHE A 22 -22.85 49.86 28.44
N LYS A 23 -21.92 50.68 28.95
CA LYS A 23 -20.47 50.43 28.83
C LYS A 23 -20.06 49.09 29.45
N TYR A 24 -20.60 48.77 30.64
CA TYR A 24 -20.32 47.49 31.31
C TYR A 24 -20.97 46.29 30.62
N ALA A 25 -22.17 46.43 30.06
CA ALA A 25 -22.85 45.36 29.32
C ALA A 25 -22.14 45.04 27.99
N ILE A 26 -21.66 46.06 27.27
CA ILE A 26 -20.85 45.89 26.05
C ILE A 26 -19.52 45.20 26.39
N GLY A 27 -18.87 45.60 27.49
CA GLY A 27 -17.66 44.93 27.98
C GLY A 27 -17.86 43.45 28.29
N GLU A 28 -18.99 43.08 28.91
CA GLU A 28 -19.35 41.67 29.20
C GLU A 28 -19.54 40.86 27.90
N ILE A 29 -20.23 41.42 26.91
CA ILE A 29 -20.42 40.77 25.60
C ILE A 29 -19.08 40.56 24.90
N LEU A 30 -18.22 41.58 24.85
CA LEU A 30 -16.89 41.48 24.23
C LEU A 30 -16.02 40.41 24.91
N LEU A 31 -16.04 40.35 26.25
CA LEU A 31 -15.31 39.33 27.02
C LEU A 31 -15.80 37.91 26.71
N VAL A 32 -17.12 37.73 26.60
CA VAL A 32 -17.72 36.44 26.23
C VAL A 32 -17.35 36.07 24.79
N VAL A 33 -17.42 37.02 23.85
CA VAL A 33 -17.04 36.79 22.45
C VAL A 33 -15.57 36.40 22.33
N ILE A 34 -14.66 37.09 23.03
CA ILE A 34 -13.23 36.73 23.07
C ILE A 34 -13.05 35.33 23.65
N GLY A 35 -13.75 34.98 24.72
CA GLY A 35 -13.71 33.63 25.29
C GLY A 35 -14.17 32.54 24.32
N ILE A 36 -15.26 32.78 23.57
CA ILE A 36 -15.75 31.86 22.55
C ILE A 36 -14.75 31.73 21.40
N LEU A 37 -14.17 32.85 20.93
CA LEU A 37 -13.17 32.84 19.87
C LEU A 37 -11.91 32.08 20.27
N ILE A 38 -11.42 32.26 21.50
CA ILE A 38 -10.27 31.50 22.02
C ILE A 38 -10.62 30.01 22.13
N ALA A 39 -11.81 29.67 22.64
CA ALA A 39 -12.25 28.28 22.72
C ALA A 39 -12.35 27.62 21.32
N LEU A 40 -12.88 28.34 20.34
CA LEU A 40 -12.92 27.91 18.94
C LEU A 40 -11.51 27.74 18.34
N GLN A 41 -10.60 28.68 18.60
CA GLN A 41 -9.22 28.58 18.11
C GLN A 41 -8.49 27.38 18.71
N ILE A 42 -8.62 27.14 20.01
CA ILE A 42 -8.02 25.96 20.68
C ILE A 42 -8.60 24.67 20.08
N ASN A 43 -9.91 24.62 19.85
CA ASN A 43 -10.55 23.45 19.24
C ASN A 43 -10.06 23.20 17.80
N ASN A 44 -9.96 24.26 16.99
CA ASN A 44 -9.47 24.18 15.62
C ASN A 44 -7.99 23.77 15.57
N TRP A 45 -7.15 24.30 16.46
CA TRP A 45 -5.75 23.92 16.55
C TRP A 45 -5.58 22.45 16.95
N ASN A 46 -6.35 21.98 17.93
CA ASN A 46 -6.33 20.57 18.33
C ASN A 46 -6.77 19.64 17.19
N SER A 47 -7.84 20.00 16.47
CA SER A 47 -8.29 19.24 15.29
C SER A 47 -7.25 19.21 14.18
N THR A 48 -6.62 20.37 13.89
CA THR A 48 -5.53 20.47 12.89
C THR A 48 -4.33 19.60 13.28
N ARG A 49 -3.93 19.64 14.56
CA ARG A 49 -2.84 18.82 15.08
C ARG A 49 -3.15 17.32 14.97
N LYS A 50 -4.38 16.91 15.27
CA LYS A 50 -4.81 15.51 15.11
C LYS A 50 -4.77 15.07 13.66
N ALA A 51 -5.28 15.90 12.74
CA ALA A 51 -5.23 15.62 11.31
C ALA A 51 -3.77 15.48 10.82
N TYR A 52 -2.88 16.39 11.23
CA TYR A 52 -1.46 16.32 10.91
C TYR A 52 -0.79 15.04 11.44
N ASN A 53 -1.09 14.62 12.67
CA ASN A 53 -0.53 13.39 13.22
C ASN A 53 -1.02 12.13 12.49
N GLN A 54 -2.31 12.10 12.10
CA GLN A 54 -2.86 11.01 11.28
C GLN A 54 -2.21 10.95 9.90
N GLU A 55 -1.93 12.11 9.31
CA GLU A 55 -1.23 12.22 8.04
C GLU A 55 0.22 11.71 8.15
N LEU A 56 0.94 12.05 9.23
CA LEU A 56 2.28 11.52 9.51
C LEU A 56 2.28 9.99 9.69
N GLU A 57 1.29 9.44 10.41
CA GLU A 57 1.16 8.00 10.59
C GLU A 57 0.91 7.29 9.25
N LEU A 58 0.02 7.85 8.42
CA LEU A 58 -0.22 7.37 7.06
C LEU A 58 1.07 7.40 6.22
N TYR A 59 1.86 8.47 6.31
CA TYR A 59 3.15 8.57 5.60
C TYR A 59 4.15 7.53 6.07
N SER A 60 4.25 7.28 7.38
CA SER A 60 5.13 6.25 7.91
C SER A 60 4.76 4.86 7.39
N LYS A 61 3.47 4.52 7.37
CA LYS A 61 2.99 3.25 6.82
C LYS A 61 3.29 3.13 5.32
N LEU A 62 2.99 4.19 4.55
CA LEU A 62 3.28 4.22 3.12
C LEU A 62 4.77 4.04 2.82
N LEU A 63 5.67 4.65 3.59
CA LEU A 63 7.11 4.48 3.39
C LEU A 63 7.56 3.03 3.60
N ILE A 64 7.04 2.37 4.65
CA ILE A 64 7.33 0.96 4.92
C ILE A 64 6.81 0.07 3.79
N ASP A 65 5.57 0.31 3.35
CA ASP A 65 4.94 -0.43 2.26
C ASP A 65 5.71 -0.25 0.96
N VAL A 66 6.06 0.99 0.59
CA VAL A 66 6.84 1.30 -0.61
C VAL A 66 8.20 0.59 -0.58
N ASN A 67 8.92 0.64 0.55
CA ASN A 67 10.23 0.01 0.67
C ASN A 67 10.14 -1.52 0.57
N THR A 68 9.16 -2.12 1.22
CA THR A 68 8.92 -3.57 1.15
C THR A 68 8.58 -4.01 -0.27
N ASN A 69 7.72 -3.23 -0.94
CA ASN A 69 7.28 -3.50 -2.29
C ASN A 69 8.39 -3.32 -3.34
N PHE A 70 9.28 -2.36 -3.15
CA PHE A 70 10.43 -2.17 -4.04
C PHE A 70 11.31 -3.44 -4.09
N ASN A 71 11.62 -4.01 -2.93
CA ASN A 71 12.39 -5.26 -2.84
C ASN A 71 11.65 -6.44 -3.50
N ASN A 72 10.33 -6.51 -3.35
CA ASN A 72 9.51 -7.53 -4.00
C ASN A 72 9.54 -7.40 -5.54
N ILE A 73 9.44 -6.18 -6.06
CA ILE A 73 9.55 -5.92 -7.51
C ILE A 73 10.93 -6.33 -8.03
N ASP A 74 12.00 -6.00 -7.30
CA ASP A 74 13.36 -6.36 -7.73
C ASP A 74 13.55 -7.89 -7.76
N TRP A 75 13.07 -8.59 -6.73
CA TRP A 75 13.05 -10.05 -6.71
C TRP A 75 12.29 -10.63 -7.91
N LYS A 76 11.09 -10.11 -8.22
CA LYS A 76 10.29 -10.56 -9.37
C LYS A 76 10.98 -10.30 -10.71
N LYS A 77 11.67 -9.16 -10.85
CA LYS A 77 12.48 -8.87 -12.05
C LYS A 77 13.61 -9.88 -12.24
N ASN A 78 14.30 -10.23 -11.15
CA ASN A 78 15.36 -11.22 -11.18
C ASN A 78 14.82 -12.63 -11.53
N GLU A 79 13.66 -13.00 -11.00
CA GLU A 79 12.97 -14.24 -11.37
C GLU A 79 12.63 -14.29 -12.87
N LEU A 80 12.04 -13.22 -13.42
CA LEU A 80 11.77 -13.11 -14.87
C LEU A 80 13.04 -13.30 -15.70
N LYS A 81 14.14 -12.68 -15.28
CA LYS A 81 15.44 -12.81 -15.95
C LYS A 81 15.96 -14.26 -15.90
N ASN A 82 15.84 -14.93 -14.75
CA ASN A 82 16.22 -16.33 -14.60
C ASN A 82 15.40 -17.23 -15.51
N PHE A 83 14.09 -17.01 -15.60
CA PHE A 83 13.24 -17.74 -16.55
C PHE A 83 13.69 -17.51 -18.00
N GLN A 84 13.89 -16.26 -18.43
CA GLN A 84 14.33 -15.97 -19.80
C GLN A 84 15.65 -16.66 -20.15
N ASN A 85 16.62 -16.61 -19.24
CA ASN A 85 17.89 -17.31 -19.40
C ASN A 85 17.68 -18.82 -19.56
N LEU A 86 16.77 -19.42 -18.77
CA LEU A 86 16.50 -20.86 -18.82
C LEU A 86 15.96 -21.28 -20.18
N TYR A 87 14.98 -20.54 -20.72
CA TYR A 87 14.44 -20.86 -22.03
C TYR A 87 15.47 -20.65 -23.14
N TYR A 88 16.33 -19.64 -23.03
CA TYR A 88 17.42 -19.44 -23.99
C TYR A 88 18.44 -20.59 -23.95
N GLN A 89 18.76 -21.08 -22.75
CA GLN A 89 19.65 -22.22 -22.56
C GLN A 89 19.06 -23.50 -23.18
N ILE A 90 17.82 -23.86 -22.83
CA ILE A 90 17.11 -25.02 -23.38
C ILE A 90 17.00 -24.93 -24.92
N PHE A 91 16.72 -23.73 -25.45
CA PHE A 91 16.67 -23.50 -26.89
C PHE A 91 18.02 -23.81 -27.56
N ASN A 92 19.13 -23.36 -26.99
CA ASN A 92 20.45 -23.64 -27.56
C ASN A 92 20.86 -25.11 -27.42
N GLU A 93 20.54 -25.76 -26.30
CA GLU A 93 20.74 -27.22 -26.12
C GLU A 93 19.98 -28.03 -27.16
N SER A 94 18.71 -27.69 -27.41
CA SER A 94 17.88 -28.37 -28.43
C SER A 94 18.44 -28.27 -29.86
N ARG A 95 19.34 -27.30 -30.09
CA ARG A 95 20.01 -27.06 -31.38
C ARG A 95 21.45 -27.56 -31.40
N GLY A 96 21.92 -28.23 -30.35
CA GLY A 96 23.31 -28.65 -30.18
C GLY A 96 24.30 -27.49 -30.09
N LYS A 97 23.83 -26.28 -29.71
CA LYS A 97 24.65 -25.06 -29.59
C LYS A 97 25.12 -24.78 -28.17
N ALA A 98 24.57 -25.49 -27.20
CA ALA A 98 24.98 -25.45 -25.80
C ALA A 98 24.93 -26.86 -25.22
N GLU A 99 25.76 -27.11 -24.21
CA GLU A 99 25.69 -28.32 -23.39
C GLU A 99 24.85 -28.05 -22.13
N TYR A 100 24.44 -29.12 -21.46
CA TYR A 100 23.74 -29.06 -20.18
C TYR A 100 24.55 -28.25 -19.14
N ASP A 101 23.92 -27.26 -18.50
CA ASP A 101 24.55 -26.46 -17.44
C ASP A 101 24.04 -26.91 -16.06
N PRO A 102 24.85 -27.58 -15.23
CA PRO A 102 24.40 -28.05 -13.91
C PRO A 102 24.05 -26.92 -12.93
N ASN A 103 24.46 -25.68 -13.19
CA ASN A 103 24.12 -24.54 -12.34
C ASN A 103 22.78 -23.90 -12.72
N MET A 104 22.17 -24.36 -13.82
CA MET A 104 20.92 -23.82 -14.30
C MET A 104 19.72 -24.45 -13.59
N HIS A 105 18.77 -23.61 -13.17
CA HIS A 105 17.59 -24.05 -12.43
C HIS A 105 16.49 -24.57 -13.37
N TYR A 106 16.68 -25.74 -14.00
CA TYR A 106 15.71 -26.32 -14.95
C TYR A 106 14.35 -26.65 -14.33
N ASN A 107 14.25 -26.83 -13.02
CA ASN A 107 12.98 -27.00 -12.31
C ASN A 107 12.02 -25.81 -12.53
N LEU A 108 12.54 -24.60 -12.80
CA LEU A 108 11.75 -23.41 -13.09
C LEU A 108 10.96 -23.52 -14.42
N PHE A 109 11.30 -24.47 -15.29
CA PHE A 109 10.68 -24.64 -16.60
C PHE A 109 9.16 -24.88 -16.52
N TYR A 110 8.70 -25.63 -15.52
CA TYR A 110 7.31 -26.09 -15.40
C TYR A 110 6.39 -25.14 -14.62
N TYR A 111 6.93 -24.17 -13.87
CA TYR A 111 6.09 -23.29 -13.05
C TYR A 111 5.47 -22.15 -13.86
N VAL A 112 4.15 -22.03 -13.83
CA VAL A 112 3.42 -20.81 -14.24
C VAL A 112 3.17 -20.01 -12.96
N THR A 113 3.99 -19.00 -12.70
CA THR A 113 3.77 -18.12 -11.54
C THR A 113 2.86 -16.97 -11.96
N GLN A 114 1.80 -16.75 -11.17
CA GLN A 114 0.98 -15.56 -11.27
C GLN A 114 1.62 -14.52 -10.33
N ALA A 115 2.08 -13.40 -10.88
CA ALA A 115 2.65 -12.35 -10.06
C ALA A 115 1.52 -11.60 -9.34
N GLU A 116 1.14 -12.04 -8.14
CA GLU A 116 0.36 -11.22 -7.21
C GLU A 116 1.24 -10.09 -6.70
N VAL A 117 1.17 -8.95 -7.37
CA VAL A 117 1.59 -7.66 -6.84
C VAL A 117 0.28 -6.88 -6.75
N ASP A 118 -0.11 -6.46 -5.54
CA ASP A 118 -1.41 -5.82 -5.28
C ASP A 118 -1.24 -4.37 -4.82
N ILE A 119 -0.14 -3.72 -5.19
CA ILE A 119 0.22 -2.38 -4.70
C ILE A 119 -0.79 -1.36 -5.25
N SER A 120 -1.07 -1.45 -6.54
CA SER A 120 -2.11 -0.70 -7.23
C SER A 120 -3.46 -0.91 -6.56
N GLU A 121 -3.82 -2.14 -6.23
CA GLU A 121 -5.13 -2.44 -5.62
C GLU A 121 -5.24 -1.82 -4.21
N LYS A 122 -4.18 -1.93 -3.40
CA LYS A 122 -4.16 -1.42 -2.03
C LYS A 122 -4.04 0.10 -1.92
N HIS A 123 -3.35 0.75 -2.87
CA HIS A 123 -2.93 2.14 -2.70
C HIS A 123 -3.41 3.11 -3.80
N SER A 124 -4.04 2.64 -4.88
CA SER A 124 -4.56 3.52 -5.95
C SER A 124 -5.55 4.58 -5.44
N ALA A 125 -6.43 4.22 -4.51
CA ALA A 125 -7.38 5.16 -3.91
C ALA A 125 -6.69 6.22 -3.03
N SER A 126 -5.53 5.88 -2.46
CA SER A 126 -4.77 6.76 -1.56
C SER A 126 -3.93 7.80 -2.30
N LEU A 127 -3.59 7.56 -3.57
CA LEU A 127 -2.81 8.50 -4.42
C LEU A 127 -3.40 9.92 -4.44
N SER A 128 -4.72 10.04 -4.53
CA SER A 128 -5.42 11.33 -4.56
C SER A 128 -5.43 12.07 -3.22
N ARG A 129 -5.15 11.35 -2.12
CA ARG A 129 -5.20 11.86 -0.74
C ARG A 129 -3.81 12.22 -0.20
N ILE A 130 -2.75 11.86 -0.92
CA ILE A 130 -1.37 12.20 -0.56
C ILE A 130 -1.13 13.65 -0.97
N SER A 131 -1.02 14.52 0.04
CA SER A 131 -0.76 15.96 -0.16
C SER A 131 0.70 16.22 -0.56
N ASN A 132 1.63 15.36 -0.13
CA ASN A 132 3.05 15.47 -0.45
C ASN A 132 3.38 14.98 -1.87
N ASP A 133 3.80 15.90 -2.74
CA ASP A 133 4.09 15.60 -4.15
C ASP A 133 5.21 14.58 -4.35
N SER A 134 6.25 14.59 -3.52
CA SER A 134 7.38 13.65 -3.62
C SER A 134 6.94 12.22 -3.30
N ILE A 135 6.16 12.02 -2.23
CA ILE A 135 5.62 10.72 -1.85
C ILE A 135 4.64 10.23 -2.93
N ARG A 136 3.80 11.13 -3.45
CA ARG A 136 2.87 10.82 -4.54
C ARG A 136 3.61 10.35 -5.80
N GLY A 137 4.72 11.01 -6.15
CA GLY A 137 5.59 10.63 -7.25
C GLY A 137 6.19 9.23 -7.08
N LEU A 138 6.76 8.94 -5.90
CA LEU A 138 7.35 7.63 -5.61
C LEU A 138 6.32 6.49 -5.69
N LEU A 139 5.12 6.69 -5.12
CA LEU A 139 4.05 5.70 -5.20
C LEU A 139 3.55 5.49 -6.64
N THR A 140 3.51 6.56 -7.43
CA THR A 140 3.14 6.50 -8.85
C THR A 140 4.14 5.66 -9.66
N GLU A 141 5.44 5.89 -9.48
CA GLU A 141 6.49 5.09 -10.14
C GLU A 141 6.44 3.61 -9.71
N LEU A 142 6.15 3.35 -8.43
CA LEU A 142 6.03 1.99 -7.91
C LEU A 142 4.86 1.24 -8.56
N ILE A 143 3.69 1.89 -8.68
CA ILE A 143 2.50 1.33 -9.35
C ILE A 143 2.78 1.10 -10.84
N ARG A 144 3.54 1.99 -11.50
CA ARG A 144 3.95 1.77 -12.90
C ARG A 144 4.86 0.55 -13.03
N ALA A 145 5.88 0.44 -12.18
CA ALA A 145 6.83 -0.67 -12.19
C ALA A 145 6.14 -2.01 -11.91
N GLU A 146 5.19 -2.03 -10.98
CA GLU A 146 4.32 -3.18 -10.73
C GLU A 146 3.58 -3.62 -11.99
N LYS A 147 2.94 -2.67 -12.69
CA LYS A 147 2.18 -2.96 -13.91
C LYS A 147 3.09 -3.54 -14.98
N GLU A 148 4.26 -2.94 -15.20
CA GLU A 148 5.25 -3.42 -16.17
C GLU A 148 5.67 -4.88 -15.86
N VAL A 149 5.93 -5.21 -14.59
CA VAL A 149 6.25 -6.59 -14.19
C VAL A 149 5.07 -7.53 -14.45
N ARG A 150 3.86 -7.13 -14.07
CA ARG A 150 2.64 -7.93 -14.25
C ARG A 150 2.38 -8.24 -15.72
N ASP A 151 2.48 -7.23 -16.58
CA ASP A 151 2.28 -7.37 -18.02
C ASP A 151 3.35 -8.31 -18.61
N ALA A 152 4.62 -8.17 -18.22
CA ALA A 152 5.69 -9.06 -18.65
C ALA A 152 5.47 -10.53 -18.23
N TYR A 153 5.00 -10.78 -17.00
CA TYR A 153 4.64 -12.12 -16.56
C TYR A 153 3.48 -12.71 -17.37
N ASN A 154 2.46 -11.91 -17.66
CA ASN A 154 1.30 -12.35 -18.45
C ASN A 154 1.69 -12.71 -19.88
N ASP A 155 2.46 -11.84 -20.54
CA ASP A 155 2.97 -12.08 -21.89
C ASP A 155 3.81 -13.36 -21.94
N PHE A 156 4.69 -13.53 -20.95
CA PHE A 156 5.54 -14.70 -20.86
C PHE A 156 4.76 -16.00 -20.62
N ASN A 157 3.79 -15.96 -19.69
CA ASN A 157 2.91 -17.09 -19.42
C ASN A 157 2.08 -17.47 -20.64
N THR A 158 1.67 -16.47 -21.44
CA THR A 158 0.97 -16.68 -22.71
C THR A 158 1.87 -17.41 -23.70
N ILE A 159 3.11 -16.95 -23.91
CA ILE A 159 4.09 -17.62 -24.77
C ILE A 159 4.35 -19.06 -24.31
N LYS A 160 4.50 -19.28 -23.00
CA LYS A 160 4.68 -20.63 -22.43
C LYS A 160 3.52 -21.54 -22.78
N LYS A 161 2.28 -21.10 -22.50
CA LYS A 161 1.07 -21.91 -22.69
C LYS A 161 0.77 -22.17 -24.16
N GLU A 162 0.91 -21.16 -25.01
CA GLU A 162 0.43 -21.21 -26.40
C GLU A 162 1.47 -21.73 -27.38
N ARG A 163 2.77 -21.59 -27.08
CA ARG A 163 3.83 -21.95 -28.03
C ARG A 163 4.76 -22.99 -27.47
N LEU A 164 5.27 -22.74 -26.27
CA LEU A 164 6.37 -23.55 -25.75
C LEU A 164 5.90 -24.93 -25.29
N ILE A 165 4.88 -25.02 -24.44
CA ILE A 165 4.33 -26.30 -23.96
C ILE A 165 3.89 -27.20 -25.13
N PRO A 166 3.15 -26.69 -26.14
CA PRO A 166 2.83 -27.47 -27.34
C PRO A 166 4.07 -27.98 -28.09
N PHE A 167 5.08 -27.13 -28.30
CA PHE A 167 6.32 -27.50 -28.99
C PHE A 167 7.07 -28.63 -28.26
N ILE A 168 7.19 -28.52 -26.94
CA ILE A 168 7.82 -29.52 -26.07
C ILE A 168 7.13 -30.88 -26.22
N HIS A 169 5.80 -30.88 -26.13
CA HIS A 169 4.98 -32.08 -26.27
C HIS A 169 5.12 -32.72 -27.66
N GLU A 170 5.08 -31.92 -28.74
CA GLU A 170 5.24 -32.39 -30.11
C GLU A 170 6.58 -33.10 -30.36
N HIS A 171 7.65 -32.64 -29.69
CA HIS A 171 9.01 -33.15 -29.89
C HIS A 171 9.43 -34.20 -28.84
N GLY A 172 8.52 -34.65 -27.97
CA GLY A 172 8.83 -35.64 -26.93
C GLY A 172 9.87 -35.17 -25.91
N ILE A 173 10.09 -33.86 -25.81
CA ILE A 173 11.00 -33.26 -24.83
C ILE A 173 10.23 -33.28 -23.50
N GLY A 174 10.65 -34.05 -22.51
CA GLY A 174 9.92 -34.16 -21.23
C GLY A 174 9.00 -35.37 -21.11
N ASP A 175 9.40 -36.53 -21.66
CA ASP A 175 8.91 -37.82 -21.15
C ASP A 175 9.26 -37.94 -19.65
N ILE A 176 8.27 -37.64 -18.82
CA ILE A 176 8.36 -37.50 -17.36
C ILE A 176 7.96 -38.79 -16.64
N GLU A 177 7.83 -39.92 -17.35
CA GLU A 177 7.51 -41.22 -16.74
C GLU A 177 8.45 -41.55 -15.56
N THR A 178 9.74 -41.20 -15.69
CA THR A 178 10.74 -41.34 -14.63
C THR A 178 10.60 -40.31 -13.50
N ALA A 179 10.06 -39.12 -13.75
CA ALA A 179 9.90 -38.06 -12.75
C ALA A 179 8.65 -38.23 -11.86
N PHE A 180 7.68 -39.05 -12.27
CA PHE A 180 6.44 -39.32 -11.53
C PHE A 180 6.34 -40.74 -10.96
N ASN A 181 7.46 -41.48 -10.91
CA ASN A 181 7.54 -42.75 -10.18
C ASN A 181 7.54 -42.57 -8.65
N ASP A 182 7.83 -41.37 -8.15
CA ASP A 182 7.79 -41.05 -6.73
C ASP A 182 6.46 -40.41 -6.31
N GLN A 183 6.02 -40.70 -5.08
CA GLN A 183 4.72 -40.28 -4.54
C GLN A 183 4.48 -38.76 -4.66
N ARG A 184 3.24 -38.37 -4.98
CA ARG A 184 2.80 -36.97 -5.01
C ARG A 184 3.19 -36.23 -3.72
N TYR A 185 3.70 -35.00 -3.83
CA TYR A 185 4.00 -34.15 -2.68
C TYR A 185 2.79 -34.06 -1.72
N ASN A 186 2.98 -34.46 -0.46
CA ASN A 186 2.00 -34.25 0.60
C ASN A 186 2.11 -32.80 1.11
N PHE A 187 1.14 -31.96 0.77
CA PHE A 187 1.01 -30.64 1.37
C PHE A 187 0.44 -30.76 2.78
N LEU A 188 0.98 -30.01 3.73
CA LEU A 188 0.41 -29.88 5.07
C LEU A 188 -1.00 -29.26 4.96
N SER A 189 -2.03 -29.97 5.44
CA SER A 189 -3.36 -29.39 5.52
C SER A 189 -3.43 -28.38 6.66
N LEU A 190 -3.80 -27.14 6.36
CA LEU A 190 -3.99 -26.05 7.35
C LEU A 190 -5.19 -26.29 8.30
N THR A 191 -5.81 -27.47 8.28
CA THR A 191 -7.02 -27.83 9.03
C THR A 191 -6.84 -27.85 10.56
N ASN A 192 -5.64 -27.65 11.09
CA ASN A 192 -5.36 -27.71 12.53
C ASN A 192 -4.98 -26.37 13.18
N VAL A 193 -5.18 -25.23 12.52
CA VAL A 193 -5.07 -23.93 13.22
C VAL A 193 -6.34 -23.72 14.03
N LYS A 194 -6.29 -24.01 15.34
CA LYS A 194 -7.35 -23.58 16.27
C LYS A 194 -7.46 -22.06 16.20
N LEU A 195 -8.55 -21.57 15.63
CA LEU A 195 -8.92 -20.17 15.78
C LEU A 195 -9.16 -19.92 17.27
N ILE A 196 -8.55 -18.87 17.80
CA ILE A 196 -8.83 -18.41 19.16
C ILE A 196 -10.22 -17.79 19.11
N ASP A 197 -11.18 -18.43 19.75
CA ASP A 197 -12.52 -17.88 19.91
C ASP A 197 -12.43 -16.59 20.75
N HIS A 198 -12.97 -15.49 20.22
CA HIS A 198 -13.16 -14.22 20.95
C HIS A 198 -14.50 -14.22 21.68
#